data_AF-S6TS64-F1
#
_entry.id   AF-S6TS64-F1
#
_cell.length_a   1.000
_cell.length_b   1.000
_cell.length_c   1.000
_cell.angle_alpha   90.00
_cell.angle_beta   90.00
_cell.angle_gamma   90.00
#
_symmetry.space_group_name_H-M   'P 1'
#
loop_
_entity.id
_entity.type
_entity.pdbx_description
1 polymer ?
#
loop_
_entity_poly.entity_id
_entity_poly.type
_entity_poly.pdbx_seq_one_letter_code
_entity_poly.pdbx_strand_id
1 'polypeptide(L)'
;MQDGGIQAHAIMQRLRERYLCNEHLRAEPKNPLPTLDIPSNVICEMPPLLKAYMRLGAKICGEPCWDEDFQVADVFILLKRDDL
;
A
#
# COMPACT_ATOMS: atom_id res chain seq x y z
N MET A 1 10.11 8.88 6.36
CA MET A 1 10.48 8.52 4.97
C MET A 1 11.40 9.61 4.41
N GLN A 2 12.43 9.25 3.63
CA GLN A 2 13.43 10.24 3.14
C GLN A 2 12.89 11.17 2.04
N ASP A 3 11.85 10.74 1.33
CA ASP A 3 11.26 11.42 0.18
C ASP A 3 9.95 12.16 0.53
N GLY A 4 9.66 12.35 1.82
CA GLY A 4 8.40 12.97 2.27
C GLY A 4 7.14 12.15 1.99
N GLY A 5 7.27 10.85 1.63
CA GLY A 5 6.13 9.97 1.37
C GLY A 5 5.67 9.92 -0.09
N ILE A 6 6.35 10.62 -1.02
CA ILE A 6 6.01 10.65 -2.45
C ILE A 6 5.90 9.23 -3.03
N GLN A 7 6.90 8.37 -2.78
CA GLN A 7 6.91 7.00 -3.27
C GLN A 7 5.80 6.18 -2.65
N ALA A 8 5.52 6.36 -1.35
CA ALA A 8 4.44 5.66 -0.67
C ALA A 8 3.08 5.99 -1.30
N HIS A 9 2.81 7.27 -1.59
CA HIS A 9 1.60 7.68 -2.30
C HIS A 9 1.51 7.12 -3.72
N ALA A 10 2.58 7.19 -4.49
CA ALA A 10 2.61 6.69 -5.87
C ALA A 10 2.41 5.16 -5.93
N ILE A 11 3.02 4.42 -5.00
CA ILE A 11 2.81 2.97 -4.83
C ILE A 11 1.36 2.71 -4.43
N MET A 12 0.83 3.44 -3.44
CA MET A 12 -0.52 3.22 -2.93
C MET A 12 -1.60 3.47 -3.99
N GLN A 13 -1.45 4.48 -4.84
CA GLN A 13 -2.35 4.72 -5.97
C GLN A 13 -2.46 3.47 -6.85
N ARG A 14 -1.32 2.88 -7.21
CA ARG A 14 -1.24 1.66 -8.03
C ARG A 14 -1.79 0.43 -7.31
N LEU A 15 -1.70 0.37 -5.98
CA LEU A 15 -2.26 -0.70 -5.18
C LEU A 15 -3.78 -0.62 -5.12
N ARG A 16 -4.35 0.58 -4.88
CA ARG A 16 -5.80 0.79 -4.85
C ARG A 16 -6.48 0.37 -6.15
N GLU A 17 -5.90 0.76 -7.28
CA GLU A 17 -6.49 0.50 -8.60
C GLU A 17 -6.56 -0.98 -8.95
N ARG A 18 -5.64 -1.81 -8.42
CA ARG A 18 -5.46 -3.20 -8.89
C ARG A 18 -5.64 -4.28 -7.83
N TYR A 19 -5.38 -3.97 -6.57
CA TYR A 19 -5.21 -4.96 -5.51
C TYR A 19 -6.09 -4.72 -4.27
N LEU A 20 -6.96 -3.71 -4.29
CA LEU A 20 -7.89 -3.46 -3.18
C LEU A 20 -8.83 -4.65 -2.97
N CYS A 21 -8.96 -5.06 -1.72
CA CYS A 21 -9.87 -6.13 -1.32
C CYS A 21 -11.34 -5.67 -1.39
N ASN A 22 -12.24 -6.65 -1.24
CA ASN A 22 -13.68 -6.40 -1.10
C ASN A 22 -13.96 -5.55 0.14
N GLU A 23 -15.02 -4.74 0.06
CA GLU A 23 -15.35 -3.74 1.09
C GLU A 23 -15.43 -4.29 2.52
N HIS A 24 -16.05 -5.47 2.71
CA HIS A 24 -16.19 -6.12 4.01
C HIS A 24 -14.88 -6.67 4.61
N LEU A 25 -13.79 -6.68 3.84
CA LEU A 25 -12.44 -7.07 4.29
C LEU A 25 -11.52 -5.86 4.44
N ARG A 26 -12.05 -4.64 4.30
CA ARG A 26 -11.24 -3.43 4.43
C ARG A 26 -10.87 -3.17 5.89
N ALA A 27 -9.64 -2.75 6.09
CA ALA A 27 -9.09 -2.29 7.35
C ALA A 27 -8.86 -0.78 7.27
N GLU A 28 -9.23 -0.07 8.33
CA GLU A 28 -8.97 1.36 8.46
C GLU A 28 -7.68 1.58 9.27
N PRO A 29 -6.73 2.40 8.76
CA PRO A 29 -5.49 2.67 9.49
C PRO A 29 -5.77 3.52 10.73
N LYS A 30 -5.12 3.18 11.86
CA LYS A 30 -5.22 3.98 13.09
C LYS A 30 -4.51 5.33 12.96
N ASN A 31 -3.40 5.36 12.23
CA ASN A 31 -2.65 6.56 11.88
C ASN A 31 -2.54 6.61 10.35
N PRO A 32 -3.49 7.20 9.62
CA PRO A 32 -3.44 7.23 8.17
C PRO A 32 -2.21 7.99 7.67
N LEU A 33 -1.61 7.54 6.57
CA LEU A 33 -0.58 8.32 5.89
C LEU A 33 -1.12 9.71 5.52
N PRO A 34 -0.46 10.82 5.90
CA PRO A 34 -0.90 12.17 5.59
C PRO A 34 -1.14 12.34 4.09
N THR A 35 -2.21 13.02 3.70
CA THR A 35 -2.50 13.26 2.29
C THR A 35 -1.44 14.13 1.64
N LEU A 36 -0.91 13.70 0.49
CA LEU A 36 0.00 14.46 -0.33
C LEU A 36 -0.56 14.59 -1.74
N ASP A 37 -0.59 15.81 -2.26
CA ASP A 37 -0.93 16.06 -3.66
C ASP A 37 0.30 15.77 -4.51
N ILE A 38 0.30 14.62 -5.19
CA ILE A 38 1.39 14.18 -6.06
C ILE A 38 0.94 14.16 -7.52
N PRO A 39 1.81 14.55 -8.46
CA PRO A 39 1.54 14.38 -9.88
C PRO A 39 1.23 12.91 -10.22
N SER A 40 0.27 12.69 -11.12
CA SER A 40 -0.12 11.33 -11.56
C SER A 40 0.99 10.60 -12.34
N ASN A 41 2.04 11.31 -12.76
CA ASN A 41 3.16 10.78 -13.54
C ASN A 41 4.39 10.44 -12.70
N VAL A 42 4.29 10.38 -11.36
CA VAL A 42 5.40 9.94 -10.52
C VAL A 42 5.78 8.49 -10.86
N ILE A 43 7.03 8.31 -11.30
CA ILE A 43 7.61 7.00 -11.56
C ILE A 43 8.07 6.43 -10.23
N CYS A 44 7.26 5.55 -9.63
CA CYS A 44 7.73 4.68 -8.56
C CYS A 44 7.99 3.26 -9.09
N GLU A 45 8.82 2.48 -8.40
CA GLU A 45 8.90 1.04 -8.62
C GLU A 45 8.27 0.32 -7.42
N MET A 46 7.49 -0.72 -7.68
CA MET A 46 6.94 -1.55 -6.62
C MET A 46 8.10 -2.27 -5.92
N PRO A 47 8.25 -2.15 -4.58
CA PRO A 47 9.27 -2.86 -3.83
C PRO A 47 9.21 -4.37 -4.13
N PRO A 48 10.36 -5.06 -4.30
CA PRO A 48 10.39 -6.46 -4.75
C PRO A 48 9.52 -7.41 -3.91
N LEU A 49 9.54 -7.26 -2.58
CA LEU A 49 8.74 -8.08 -1.67
C LEU A 49 7.24 -7.86 -1.89
N LEU A 50 6.82 -6.60 -1.97
CA LEU A 50 5.43 -6.25 -2.22
C LEU A 50 4.97 -6.76 -3.59
N LYS A 51 5.82 -6.61 -4.61
CA LYS A 51 5.58 -7.17 -5.96
C LYS A 51 5.39 -8.69 -5.92
N ALA A 52 6.18 -9.41 -5.11
CA ALA A 52 6.04 -10.86 -4.95
C ALA A 52 4.67 -11.23 -4.33
N TYR A 53 4.25 -10.56 -3.25
CA TYR A 53 2.93 -10.80 -2.66
C TYR A 53 1.79 -10.52 -3.63
N MET A 54 1.87 -9.44 -4.41
CA MET A 54 0.83 -9.13 -5.40
C MET A 54 0.78 -10.17 -6.53
N ARG A 55 1.92 -10.78 -6.89
CA ARG A 55 1.98 -11.90 -7.86
C ARG A 55 1.37 -13.19 -7.31
N LEU A 56 1.42 -13.39 -6.00
CA LEU A 56 0.76 -14.51 -5.30
C LEU A 56 -0.74 -14.28 -5.09
N GLY A 57 -1.32 -13.20 -5.64
CA GLY A 57 -2.75 -12.92 -5.53
C GLY A 57 -3.16 -12.22 -4.24
N ALA A 58 -2.20 -11.77 -3.41
CA ALA A 58 -2.50 -11.02 -2.20
C ALA A 58 -3.26 -9.73 -2.51
N LYS A 59 -4.10 -9.30 -1.57
CA LYS A 59 -4.90 -8.08 -1.62
C LYS A 59 -4.46 -7.10 -0.55
N ILE A 60 -4.56 -5.81 -0.84
CA ILE A 60 -4.42 -4.77 0.18
C ILE A 60 -5.79 -4.44 0.77
N CYS A 61 -5.84 -4.26 2.09
CA CYS A 61 -7.10 -4.07 2.81
C CYS A 61 -7.47 -2.60 3.03
N GLY A 62 -6.71 -1.62 2.59
CA GLY A 62 -7.08 -0.23 2.79
C GLY A 62 -5.90 0.70 2.61
N GLU A 63 -6.10 1.96 3.01
CA GLU A 63 -5.04 2.97 3.03
C GLU A 63 -3.93 2.59 4.01
N PRO A 64 -2.69 3.07 3.77
CA PRO A 64 -1.55 2.71 4.59
C PRO A 64 -1.61 3.40 5.96
N CYS A 65 -1.05 2.72 6.96
CA CYS A 65 -0.78 3.26 8.28
C CYS A 65 0.62 3.88 8.28
N TRP A 66 0.76 5.10 8.79
CA TRP A 66 2.06 5.74 8.99
C TRP A 66 2.64 5.33 10.34
N ASP A 67 3.83 4.73 10.28
CA ASP A 67 4.66 4.46 11.45
C ASP A 67 5.73 5.55 11.55
N GLU A 68 5.58 6.41 12.54
CA GLU A 68 6.45 7.56 12.78
C GLU A 68 7.81 7.16 13.34
N ASP A 69 7.86 6.10 14.15
CA ASP A 69 9.07 5.63 14.80
C ASP A 69 10.02 4.99 13.78
N PHE A 70 9.45 4.23 12.84
CA PHE A 70 10.20 3.57 11.76
C PHE A 70 10.27 4.39 10.48
N GLN A 71 9.51 5.49 10.39
CA GLN A 71 9.50 6.37 9.23
C GLN A 71 9.08 5.64 7.95
N VAL A 72 8.06 4.77 8.03
CA VAL A 72 7.51 3.93 6.93
C VAL A 72 5.99 4.04 6.80
N ALA A 73 5.47 3.55 5.68
CA ALA A 73 4.03 3.43 5.43
C ALA A 73 3.68 1.93 5.27
N ASP A 74 2.91 1.41 6.22
CA ASP A 74 2.53 0.00 6.26
C ASP A 74 1.18 -0.24 5.59
N VAL A 75 1.11 -1.27 4.76
CA VAL A 75 -0.14 -1.72 4.14
C VAL A 75 -0.59 -3.04 4.76
N PHE A 76 -1.86 -3.13 5.15
CA PHE A 76 -2.43 -4.39 5.59
C PHE A 76 -2.69 -5.29 4.38
N ILE A 77 -2.06 -6.46 4.34
CA ILE A 77 -2.14 -7.41 3.22
C ILE A 77 -2.88 -8.67 3.66
N LEU A 78 -3.82 -9.11 2.83
CA LEU A 78 -4.51 -10.38 2.97
C LEU A 78 -4.11 -11.32 1.83
N LEU A 79 -3.56 -12.48 2.18
CA LEU A 79 -3.25 -13.56 1.25
C LEU A 79 -4.08 -14.78 1.63
N LYS A 80 -4.88 -15.29 0.71
CA LYS A 80 -5.62 -16.52 0.94
C LYS A 80 -4.66 -17.68 0.78
N ARG A 81 -4.62 -18.57 1.78
CA ARG A 81 -3.76 -19.74 1.75
C ARG A 81 -4.09 -20.68 0.58
N ASP A 82 -5.36 -20.77 0.19
CA ASP A 82 -5.79 -21.67 -0.88
C ASP A 82 -5.37 -21.17 -2.28
N ASP A 83 -4.84 -19.94 -2.40
CA ASP A 83 -4.29 -19.37 -3.64
C ASP A 83 -2.77 -19.63 -3.78
N LEU A 84 -2.15 -20.34 -2.82
CA LEU A 84 -0.73 -20.75 -2.81
C LEU A 84 -0.54 -22.18 -3.33
#